data_AF-A0A6T6N5R6-F1
#
_entry.id   AF-A0A6T6N5R6-F1
#
_cell.length_a   1.000
_cell.length_b   1.000
_cell.length_c   1.000
_cell.angle_alpha   90.00
_cell.angle_beta   90.00
_cell.angle_gamma   90.00
#
_symmetry.space_group_name_H-M   'P 1'
#
loop_
_entity.id
_entity.type
_entity.pdbx_description
1 polymer ?
#
loop_
_entity_poly.entity_id
_entity_poly.type
_entity_poly.pdbx_seq_one_letter_code
_entity_poly.pdbx_strand_id
1 'polypeptide(L)'
;MVILIWALLLWIGVFALIKWLEVRSEERISRWLDSRNISLYLGYVSWTTTRYDAALSNISHKYRRWWDIWFSLGVTFGLVGLIFSVILLVGNFGITFAHVWMALTTGNGSSLQGARTTTQMSGLGATDLGAAQPHRHQLLSADLEYHSRELQDLDPPPQDGFTDHYVNIEFADTVQRAEETMKLAGQDIGKSTGFLTPLLPGINLPKSQLGYILFALLVSALFHELGHALAAGTEELRLNGVGGFLALIFPGAYVQIDGIDQLTPWRQLKVYCAGAWHNVAVSISCVIAIAFLPITLFPFYSYHHGAVVTGVPDNSPLQHHISPGDVITAINQKPIHDYVAFHVALQELQNDDHRQSFGFCFSKQFLKSNARAPLECCGLGTTSEDGYQCFSDLEENQRTRVCVQPGAASQQEYCTKATGCNSQKNLVNTTDCFFPVLPDGQQLHNVSVFNARKSYAHRHVIFQGTPETLRTSVMLSNYLPRGNFLLQNFPSLYELTVELDLPRKLDRLFQYTFSVSLCLAILNMAPVFFLDGEASAILFVRIFRPRMADWMQQKLKTGMLIGGTVLLAGNIVLSLAVLRL
;
A
#
# COMPACT_ATOMS: atom_id res chain seq x y z
N MET A 1 19.84 -10.56 -2.39
CA MET A 1 21.21 -11.07 -2.62
C MET A 1 21.32 -12.00 -3.82
N VAL A 2 20.56 -13.11 -3.88
CA VAL A 2 20.62 -14.09 -4.99
C VAL A 2 20.37 -13.47 -6.37
N ILE A 3 19.39 -12.58 -6.52
CA ILE A 3 19.09 -11.91 -7.81
C ILE A 3 20.28 -11.06 -8.30
N LEU A 4 20.94 -10.32 -7.40
CA LEU A 4 22.08 -9.48 -7.75
C LEU A 4 23.30 -10.33 -8.15
N ILE A 5 23.50 -11.47 -7.50
CA ILE A 5 24.56 -12.43 -7.88
C ILE A 5 24.30 -12.97 -9.30
N TRP A 6 23.08 -13.42 -9.58
CA TRP A 6 22.72 -13.88 -10.93
C TRP A 6 22.83 -12.78 -11.98
N ALA A 7 22.40 -11.56 -11.66
CA ALA A 7 22.57 -10.41 -12.53
C ALA A 7 24.06 -10.12 -12.79
N LEU A 8 24.91 -10.17 -11.77
CA LEU A 8 26.35 -9.97 -11.91
C LEU A 8 26.99 -11.06 -12.77
N LEU A 9 26.65 -12.34 -12.54
CA LEU A 9 27.14 -13.46 -13.35
C LEU A 9 26.69 -13.33 -14.82
N LEU A 10 25.44 -12.93 -15.04
CA LEU A 10 24.92 -12.63 -16.37
C LEU A 10 25.72 -11.48 -17.03
N TRP A 11 25.96 -10.39 -16.30
CA TRP A 11 26.77 -9.27 -16.78
C TRP A 11 28.18 -9.68 -17.13
N ILE A 12 28.84 -10.49 -16.30
CA ILE A 12 30.17 -11.04 -16.59
C ILE A 12 30.13 -11.89 -17.86
N GLY A 13 29.16 -12.79 -18.00
CA GLY A 13 29.00 -13.64 -19.17
C GLY A 13 28.75 -12.85 -20.46
N VAL A 14 27.82 -11.89 -20.43
CA VAL A 14 27.50 -11.01 -21.56
C VAL A 14 28.70 -10.13 -21.93
N PHE A 15 29.37 -9.53 -20.93
CA PHE A 15 30.55 -8.68 -21.17
C PHE A 15 31.70 -9.48 -21.77
N ALA A 16 32.00 -10.67 -21.22
CA ALA A 16 33.03 -11.56 -21.75
C ALA A 16 32.70 -12.00 -23.19
N LEU A 17 31.44 -12.33 -23.47
CA LEU A 17 30.99 -12.68 -24.82
C LEU A 17 31.17 -11.51 -25.79
N ILE A 18 30.76 -10.30 -25.42
CA ILE A 18 30.90 -9.11 -26.28
C ILE A 18 32.37 -8.80 -26.53
N LYS A 19 33.23 -8.84 -25.51
CA LYS A 19 34.68 -8.63 -25.68
C LYS A 19 35.33 -9.72 -26.52
N TRP A 20 34.93 -10.98 -26.35
CA TRP A 20 35.37 -12.07 -27.22
C TRP A 20 34.97 -11.85 -28.68
N LEU A 21 33.72 -11.41 -28.93
CA LEU A 21 33.24 -11.07 -30.27
C LEU A 21 33.96 -9.83 -30.85
N GLU A 22 34.28 -8.83 -30.04
CA GLU A 22 35.02 -7.63 -30.46
C GLU A 22 36.42 -7.99 -31.00
N VAL A 23 37.13 -8.88 -30.29
CA VAL A 23 38.42 -9.42 -30.72
C VAL A 23 38.27 -10.27 -31.99
N ARG A 24 37.24 -11.12 -32.07
CA ARG A 24 37.02 -12.01 -33.23
C ARG A 24 36.57 -11.27 -34.49
N SER A 25 35.93 -10.11 -34.35
CA SER A 25 35.33 -9.35 -35.45
C SER A 25 36.18 -8.17 -35.93
N GLU A 26 37.46 -8.10 -35.55
CA GLU A 26 38.37 -7.01 -35.91
C GLU A 26 37.74 -5.63 -35.64
N GLU A 27 37.24 -5.43 -34.41
CA GLU A 27 36.62 -4.19 -33.94
C GLU A 27 35.36 -3.74 -34.71
N ARG A 28 34.79 -4.58 -35.58
CA ARG A 28 33.53 -4.28 -36.29
C ARG A 28 32.39 -4.02 -35.30
N ILE A 29 32.36 -4.75 -34.19
CA ILE A 29 31.36 -4.57 -33.12
C ILE A 29 31.59 -3.26 -32.37
N SER A 30 32.85 -2.92 -32.07
CA SER A 30 33.21 -1.64 -31.42
C SER A 30 32.72 -0.45 -32.26
N ARG A 31 33.06 -0.45 -33.56
CA ARG A 31 32.58 0.56 -34.51
C ARG A 31 31.06 0.60 -34.63
N TRP A 32 30.38 -0.54 -34.56
CA TRP A 32 28.92 -0.59 -34.56
C TRP A 32 28.31 0.03 -33.30
N LEU A 33 28.87 -0.27 -32.12
CA LEU A 33 28.44 0.33 -30.85
C LEU A 33 28.65 1.85 -30.86
N ASP A 34 29.83 2.31 -31.30
CA ASP A 34 30.15 3.73 -31.42
C ASP A 34 29.23 4.44 -32.42
N SER A 35 28.94 3.80 -33.58
CA SER A 35 28.01 4.36 -34.57
C SER A 35 26.57 4.54 -34.05
N ARG A 36 26.23 3.84 -32.95
CA ARG A 36 24.94 3.91 -32.27
C ARG A 36 25.00 4.69 -30.97
N ASN A 37 26.15 5.29 -30.62
CA ASN A 37 26.41 5.94 -29.33
C ASN A 37 26.09 5.03 -28.13
N ILE A 38 26.48 3.76 -28.22
CA ILE A 38 26.32 2.79 -27.14
C ILE A 38 27.65 2.63 -26.42
N SER A 39 27.68 2.91 -25.12
CA SER A 39 28.86 2.68 -24.27
C SER A 39 28.62 1.47 -23.39
N LEU A 40 29.59 0.56 -23.34
CA LEU A 40 29.49 -0.70 -22.60
C LEU A 40 30.68 -0.86 -21.65
N TYR A 41 30.38 -1.00 -20.37
CA TYR A 41 31.32 -1.35 -19.31
C TYR A 41 30.78 -2.56 -18.52
N LEU A 42 31.62 -3.19 -17.70
CA LEU A 42 31.16 -4.33 -16.90
C LEU A 42 30.05 -3.88 -15.94
N GLY A 43 28.84 -4.44 -16.08
CA GLY A 43 27.70 -4.07 -15.25
C GLY A 43 27.02 -2.76 -15.64
N TYR A 44 27.37 -2.15 -16.77
CA TYR A 44 26.81 -0.87 -17.18
C TYR A 44 26.71 -0.79 -18.70
N VAL A 45 25.54 -0.43 -19.21
CA VAL A 45 25.35 -0.06 -20.61
C VAL A 45 24.62 1.28 -20.68
N SER A 46 25.05 2.16 -21.57
CA SER A 46 24.35 3.42 -21.85
C SER A 46 24.19 3.64 -23.35
N TRP A 47 23.19 4.43 -23.70
CA TRP A 47 22.88 4.80 -25.07
C TRP A 47 22.41 6.26 -25.11
N THR A 48 22.94 7.05 -26.07
CA THR A 48 22.54 8.45 -26.28
C THR A 48 21.92 8.65 -27.67
N THR A 49 20.89 9.49 -27.76
CA THR A 49 20.31 9.95 -29.02
C THR A 49 20.03 11.44 -29.04
N THR A 50 20.16 12.05 -30.22
CA THR A 50 19.79 13.45 -30.48
C THR A 50 18.44 13.57 -31.20
N ARG A 51 17.76 12.45 -31.46
CA ARG A 51 16.51 12.40 -32.25
C ARG A 51 15.39 13.23 -31.64
N TYR A 52 15.39 13.39 -30.31
CA TYR A 52 14.33 14.06 -29.58
C TYR A 52 14.64 15.54 -29.28
N ASP A 53 15.88 15.98 -29.51
CA ASP A 53 16.35 17.31 -29.11
C ASP A 53 15.50 18.42 -29.74
N ALA A 54 15.22 18.31 -31.05
CA ALA A 54 14.39 19.27 -31.77
C ALA A 54 12.93 19.27 -31.29
N ALA A 55 12.37 18.10 -30.96
CA ALA A 55 10.99 18.01 -30.47
C ALA A 55 10.87 18.63 -29.07
N LEU A 56 11.80 18.34 -28.17
CA LEU A 56 11.85 18.89 -26.81
C LEU A 56 12.05 20.41 -26.84
N SER A 57 12.98 20.90 -27.66
CA SER A 57 13.17 22.34 -27.88
C SER A 57 11.89 22.99 -28.42
N ASN A 58 11.24 22.41 -29.44
CA ASN A 58 9.99 22.95 -29.98
C ASN A 58 8.85 23.02 -28.94
N ILE A 59 8.71 22.00 -28.09
CA ILE A 59 7.70 21.98 -27.01
C ILE A 59 7.97 23.11 -26.01
N SER A 60 9.24 23.30 -25.63
CA SER A 60 9.65 24.35 -24.70
C SER A 60 9.40 25.76 -25.26
N HIS A 61 9.67 25.99 -26.55
CA HIS A 61 9.45 27.29 -27.19
C HIS A 61 7.97 27.59 -27.43
N LYS A 62 7.17 26.60 -27.82
CA LYS A 62 5.74 26.78 -28.14
C LYS A 62 4.94 27.32 -26.95
N TYR A 63 5.23 26.84 -25.74
CA TYR A 63 4.53 27.24 -24.52
C TYR A 63 5.45 27.95 -23.52
N ARG A 64 6.43 28.72 -24.02
CA ARG A 64 7.51 29.30 -23.21
C ARG A 64 7.04 30.01 -21.94
N ARG A 65 5.98 30.83 -22.03
CA ARG A 65 5.44 31.56 -20.86
C ARG A 65 4.93 30.62 -19.77
N TRP A 66 4.27 29.52 -20.16
CA TRP A 66 3.76 28.55 -19.21
C TRP A 66 4.92 27.80 -18.55
N TRP A 67 5.90 27.34 -19.34
CA TRP A 67 7.10 26.69 -18.83
C TRP A 67 7.92 27.58 -17.91
N ASP A 68 8.05 28.87 -18.23
CA ASP A 68 8.79 29.82 -17.38
C ASP A 68 8.19 29.96 -15.97
N ILE A 69 6.86 30.02 -15.88
CA ILE A 69 6.13 30.04 -14.60
C ILE A 69 6.30 28.68 -13.91
N TRP A 70 6.11 27.58 -14.64
CA TRP A 70 6.23 26.22 -14.13
C TRP A 70 7.59 25.96 -13.48
N PHE A 71 8.68 26.33 -14.16
CA PHE A 71 10.04 26.15 -13.63
C PHE A 71 10.38 27.15 -12.52
N SER A 72 9.75 28.33 -12.51
CA SER A 72 9.88 29.27 -11.38
C SER A 72 9.29 28.69 -10.09
N LEU A 73 8.15 28.00 -10.16
CA LEU A 73 7.60 27.23 -9.03
C LEU A 73 8.54 26.10 -8.61
N GLY A 74 9.17 25.45 -9.59
CA GLY A 74 10.21 24.45 -9.35
C GLY A 74 11.39 24.97 -8.53
N VAL A 75 11.83 26.23 -8.73
CA VAL A 75 12.88 26.85 -7.91
C VAL A 75 12.42 27.03 -6.46
N THR A 76 11.17 27.44 -6.23
CA THR A 76 10.60 27.53 -4.89
C THR A 76 10.56 26.16 -4.21
N PHE A 77 10.12 25.12 -4.93
CA PHE A 77 10.18 23.75 -4.45
C PHE A 77 11.62 23.33 -4.14
N GLY A 78 12.58 23.61 -5.02
CA GLY A 78 13.98 23.24 -4.82
C GLY A 78 14.60 23.85 -3.57
N LEU A 79 14.25 25.09 -3.23
CA LEU A 79 14.70 25.73 -1.98
C LEU A 79 14.13 25.00 -0.75
N VAL A 80 12.83 24.73 -0.75
CA VAL A 80 12.16 24.02 0.35
C VAL A 80 12.69 22.59 0.45
N GLY A 81 12.83 21.90 -0.68
CA GLY A 81 13.34 20.53 -0.80
C GLY A 81 14.78 20.41 -0.33
N LEU A 82 15.63 21.40 -0.60
CA LEU A 82 17.01 21.41 -0.09
C LEU A 82 17.03 21.47 1.45
N ILE A 83 16.22 22.32 2.07
CA ILE A 83 16.16 22.41 3.54
C ILE A 83 15.53 21.14 4.12
N PHE A 84 14.41 20.71 3.54
CA PHE A 84 13.66 19.56 3.99
C PHE A 84 14.47 18.25 3.90
N SER A 85 15.21 18.04 2.80
CA SER A 85 16.03 16.84 2.61
C SER A 85 17.14 16.72 3.67
N VAL A 86 17.75 17.84 4.08
CA VAL A 86 18.74 17.84 5.18
C VAL A 86 18.09 17.48 6.51
N ILE A 87 16.95 18.10 6.84
CA ILE A 87 16.20 17.78 8.08
C ILE A 87 15.83 16.30 8.11
N LEU A 88 15.34 15.79 6.99
CA LEU A 88 14.94 14.40 6.82
C LEU A 88 16.13 13.45 6.97
N LEU A 89 17.27 13.74 6.33
CA LEU A 89 18.48 12.91 6.45
C LEU A 89 19.01 12.86 7.88
N VAL A 90 19.03 14.00 8.58
CA VAL A 90 19.46 14.07 9.99
C VAL A 90 18.47 13.35 10.90
N GLY A 91 17.18 13.60 10.73
CA GLY A 91 16.12 12.96 11.53
C GLY A 91 16.09 11.45 11.34
N ASN A 92 16.17 10.97 10.09
CA ASN A 92 16.22 9.55 9.78
C ASN A 92 17.47 8.90 10.37
N PHE A 93 18.62 9.57 10.27
CA PHE A 93 19.87 9.06 10.85
C PHE A 93 19.74 8.91 12.36
N GLY A 94 19.22 9.93 13.06
CA GLY A 94 19.04 9.90 14.51
C GLY A 94 18.10 8.79 14.98
N ILE A 95 16.94 8.64 14.33
CA ILE A 95 15.97 7.58 14.67
C ILE A 95 16.56 6.20 14.42
N THR A 96 17.14 5.97 13.24
CA THR A 96 17.70 4.67 12.86
C THR A 96 18.90 4.31 13.73
N PHE A 97 19.76 5.28 14.03
CA PHE A 97 20.89 5.12 14.95
C PHE A 97 20.41 4.74 16.34
N ALA A 98 19.40 5.43 16.89
CA ALA A 98 18.85 5.11 18.20
C ALA A 98 18.28 3.68 18.25
N HIS A 99 17.59 3.23 17.19
CA HIS A 99 17.11 1.85 17.09
C HIS A 99 18.25 0.83 17.10
N VAL A 100 19.27 1.02 16.26
CA VAL A 100 20.45 0.12 16.23
C VAL A 100 21.17 0.13 17.56
N TRP A 101 21.36 1.31 18.16
CA TRP A 101 22.02 1.47 19.44
C TRP A 101 21.27 0.74 20.56
N MET A 102 19.94 0.90 20.63
CA MET A 102 19.12 0.17 21.60
C MET A 102 19.23 -1.34 21.36
N ALA A 103 19.09 -1.82 20.12
CA ALA A 103 19.20 -3.25 19.81
C ALA A 103 20.56 -3.85 20.23
N LEU A 104 21.65 -3.10 20.07
CA LEU A 104 23.00 -3.54 20.45
C LEU A 104 23.25 -3.46 21.97
N THR A 105 22.64 -2.49 22.66
CA THR A 105 22.87 -2.27 24.09
C THR A 105 21.94 -3.07 25.00
N THR A 106 20.73 -3.40 24.56
CA THR A 106 19.77 -4.16 25.37
C THR A 106 19.95 -5.67 25.30
N GLY A 107 20.89 -6.19 24.50
CA GLY A 107 21.42 -7.55 24.60
C GLY A 107 20.38 -8.64 24.84
N ASN A 108 19.25 -8.64 24.11
CA ASN A 108 18.34 -9.77 24.02
C ASN A 108 17.32 -9.56 22.90
N GLY A 109 17.37 -10.43 21.90
CA GLY A 109 16.29 -10.59 20.93
C GLY A 109 15.09 -11.27 21.58
N SER A 110 14.17 -10.47 22.13
CA SER A 110 12.77 -10.87 22.31
C SER A 110 11.95 -9.70 22.88
N SER A 111 10.86 -9.40 22.16
CA SER A 111 9.68 -8.65 22.59
C SER A 111 9.86 -7.20 23.04
N LEU A 112 9.58 -6.25 22.14
CA LEU A 112 8.99 -4.95 22.46
C LEU A 112 8.16 -4.42 21.27
N GLN A 113 7.23 -5.23 20.78
CA GLN A 113 6.02 -4.71 20.13
C GLN A 113 5.03 -4.35 21.24
N GLY A 114 5.20 -3.18 21.85
CA GLY A 114 4.37 -2.81 22.99
C GLY A 114 4.87 -1.61 23.77
N ALA A 115 5.28 -0.54 23.11
CA ALA A 115 5.44 0.76 23.76
C ALA A 115 4.44 1.73 23.17
N ARG A 116 3.26 1.81 23.80
CA ARG A 116 2.32 2.93 23.66
C ARG A 116 3.10 4.22 23.92
N THR A 117 3.28 5.04 22.90
CA THR A 117 3.72 6.42 23.06
C THR A 117 2.57 7.20 23.68
N THR A 118 2.50 7.16 25.01
CA THR A 118 1.73 8.12 25.79
C THR A 118 2.61 9.36 25.90
N THR A 119 2.67 10.16 24.84
CA THR A 119 3.27 11.49 24.95
C THR A 119 2.20 12.42 25.46
N GLN A 120 2.14 12.56 26.79
CA GLN A 120 1.58 13.74 27.44
C GLN A 120 2.28 14.96 26.86
N MET A 121 1.59 15.70 25.99
CA MET A 121 1.94 17.09 25.71
C MET A 121 1.42 17.93 26.87
N SER A 122 2.36 18.37 27.70
CA SER A 122 2.20 19.40 28.70
C SER A 122 1.74 20.69 28.02
N GLY A 123 0.46 21.04 28.21
CA GLY A 123 -0.09 22.32 27.79
C GLY A 123 0.44 23.45 28.66
N LEU A 124 1.14 24.39 28.03
CA LEU A 124 1.40 25.73 28.58
C LEU A 124 0.16 26.60 28.39
N GLY A 125 -0.16 27.35 29.45
CA GLY A 125 -1.40 28.07 29.70
C GLY A 125 -1.95 28.95 28.57
N ALA A 126 -3.27 28.88 28.41
CA ALA A 126 -4.10 30.01 28.03
C ALA A 126 -5.22 30.11 29.08
N THR A 127 -5.29 31.28 29.69
CA THR A 127 -6.11 31.68 30.83
C THR A 127 -7.61 31.70 30.55
N ASP A 128 -8.35 31.34 31.60
CA ASP A 128 -9.74 31.62 31.94
C ASP A 128 -10.58 32.50 31.01
N LEU A 129 -11.74 31.96 30.62
CA LEU A 129 -13.02 32.69 30.56
C LEU A 129 -14.19 31.70 30.65
N GLY A 130 -14.74 31.57 31.86
CA GLY A 130 -16.19 31.66 32.13
C GLY A 130 -17.15 30.61 31.56
N ALA A 131 -17.38 29.57 32.35
CA ALA A 131 -18.70 29.00 32.72
C ALA A 131 -19.94 29.34 31.88
N ALA A 132 -20.62 28.30 31.35
CA ALA A 132 -22.04 27.99 31.62
C ALA A 132 -22.53 26.77 30.80
N GLN A 133 -22.69 25.63 31.47
CA GLN A 133 -23.82 24.70 31.30
C GLN A 133 -24.60 24.78 32.64
N PRO A 134 -25.91 24.45 32.74
CA PRO A 134 -26.51 23.26 32.12
C PRO A 134 -27.98 23.42 31.68
N HIS A 135 -28.57 22.42 31.03
CA HIS A 135 -29.85 21.89 31.49
C HIS A 135 -30.09 20.46 30.99
N ARG A 136 -30.44 19.63 31.96
CA ARG A 136 -30.82 18.22 31.95
C ARG A 136 -32.34 18.16 31.95
N HIS A 137 -32.95 17.25 31.20
CA HIS A 137 -34.21 16.62 31.62
C HIS A 137 -34.26 15.16 31.18
N GLN A 138 -34.51 14.31 32.17
CA GLN A 138 -34.82 12.88 32.11
C GLN A 138 -36.31 12.65 31.85
N LEU A 139 -36.66 11.36 31.68
CA LEU A 139 -37.97 10.68 31.81
C LEU A 139 -38.69 10.48 30.46
N LEU A 140 -39.28 9.33 30.14
CA LEU A 140 -39.51 8.07 30.87
C LEU A 140 -39.76 6.96 29.82
N SER A 141 -39.32 5.76 30.17
CA SER A 141 -39.78 4.46 29.66
C SER A 141 -41.30 4.28 29.72
N ALA A 142 -41.92 3.89 28.61
CA ALA A 142 -43.09 3.00 28.56
C ALA A 142 -43.37 2.63 27.09
N ASP A 143 -44.03 1.49 26.90
CA ASP A 143 -44.67 1.02 25.66
C ASP A 143 -43.79 0.19 24.70
N LEU A 144 -43.25 -0.89 25.28
CA LEU A 144 -43.25 -2.21 24.67
C LEU A 144 -44.68 -2.76 24.66
N GLU A 145 -45.36 -2.71 23.53
CA GLU A 145 -46.34 -3.69 23.04
C GLU A 145 -47.09 -3.01 21.90
N TYR A 146 -46.98 -3.55 20.68
CA TYR A 146 -47.93 -3.45 19.56
C TYR A 146 -47.25 -3.17 18.21
N HIS A 147 -46.60 -4.19 17.64
CA HIS A 147 -46.68 -4.55 16.20
C HIS A 147 -45.56 -5.54 15.82
N SER A 148 -45.75 -6.79 16.24
CA SER A 148 -45.17 -7.96 15.59
C SER A 148 -46.25 -8.57 14.69
N ARG A 149 -46.45 -8.03 13.49
CA ARG A 149 -47.20 -8.62 12.36
C ARG A 149 -47.08 -7.72 11.13
N GLU A 150 -46.05 -7.95 10.33
CA GLU A 150 -45.99 -7.76 8.87
C GLU A 150 -44.54 -8.06 8.45
N LEU A 151 -44.27 -9.35 8.17
CA LEU A 151 -43.00 -9.86 7.68
C LEU A 151 -43.22 -10.81 6.49
N GLN A 152 -44.22 -10.50 5.68
CA GLN A 152 -44.50 -11.09 4.38
C GLN A 152 -44.90 -9.93 3.45
N ASP A 153 -44.26 -9.87 2.30
CA ASP A 153 -44.35 -8.85 1.24
C ASP A 153 -43.55 -7.55 1.46
N LEU A 154 -42.27 -7.60 1.08
CA LEU A 154 -41.53 -6.43 0.60
C LEU A 154 -41.21 -6.63 -0.88
N ASP A 155 -41.96 -5.91 -1.72
CA ASP A 155 -41.64 -5.67 -3.12
C ASP A 155 -40.22 -5.06 -3.27
N PRO A 156 -39.55 -5.25 -4.44
CA PRO A 156 -38.26 -4.64 -4.71
C PRO A 156 -38.36 -3.10 -4.69
N PRO A 157 -37.31 -2.38 -4.27
CA PRO A 157 -37.35 -0.93 -4.14
C PRO A 157 -37.48 -0.26 -5.53
N PRO A 158 -38.08 0.95 -5.60
CA PRO A 158 -38.39 1.61 -6.86
C PRO A 158 -37.12 2.00 -7.60
N GLN A 159 -37.06 1.65 -8.88
CA GLN A 159 -36.19 2.31 -9.85
C GLN A 159 -36.81 3.67 -10.14
N ASP A 160 -36.24 4.74 -9.58
CA ASP A 160 -36.10 6.07 -10.20
C ASP A 160 -35.72 7.12 -9.14
N GLY A 161 -34.53 7.72 -9.30
CA GLY A 161 -33.99 8.74 -8.40
C GLY A 161 -32.46 8.70 -8.26
N PHE A 162 -31.76 8.38 -9.35
CA PHE A 162 -30.34 8.05 -9.37
C PHE A 162 -29.60 9.08 -10.24
N THR A 163 -29.21 10.25 -9.72
CA THR A 163 -28.19 11.08 -10.42
C THR A 163 -27.55 12.21 -9.59
N ASP A 164 -28.28 13.01 -8.81
CA ASP A 164 -27.69 14.27 -8.32
C ASP A 164 -27.09 14.24 -6.89
N HIS A 165 -27.46 13.27 -6.05
CA HIS A 165 -26.94 13.19 -4.66
C HIS A 165 -25.66 12.34 -4.53
N TYR A 166 -25.37 11.48 -5.52
CA TYR A 166 -24.20 10.58 -5.49
C TYR A 166 -22.88 11.29 -5.84
N VAL A 167 -22.90 12.28 -6.73
CA VAL A 167 -21.67 12.96 -7.22
C VAL A 167 -20.97 13.78 -6.12
N ASN A 168 -21.75 14.40 -5.23
CA ASN A 168 -21.19 15.22 -4.14
C ASN A 168 -20.69 14.38 -2.95
N ILE A 169 -21.30 13.21 -2.71
CA ILE A 169 -20.84 12.24 -1.72
C ILE A 169 -19.56 11.57 -2.23
N GLU A 170 -19.48 11.23 -3.52
CA GLU A 170 -18.27 10.61 -4.12
C GLU A 170 -17.01 11.48 -4.00
N PHE A 171 -17.10 12.81 -4.14
CA PHE A 171 -15.89 13.65 -4.10
C PHE A 171 -15.32 13.81 -2.69
N ALA A 172 -16.18 14.06 -1.70
CA ALA A 172 -15.78 14.15 -0.29
C ALA A 172 -15.23 12.80 0.22
N ASP A 173 -15.89 11.72 -0.18
CA ASP A 173 -15.51 10.36 0.18
C ASP A 173 -14.24 9.91 -0.57
N THR A 174 -13.95 10.46 -1.76
CA THR A 174 -12.68 10.24 -2.49
C THR A 174 -11.50 10.98 -1.86
N VAL A 175 -11.70 12.18 -1.32
CA VAL A 175 -10.65 12.91 -0.59
C VAL A 175 -10.35 12.25 0.76
N GLN A 176 -11.38 11.82 1.48
CA GLN A 176 -11.23 11.08 2.73
C GLN A 176 -10.62 9.69 2.50
N ARG A 177 -11.02 8.99 1.42
CA ARG A 177 -10.36 7.76 0.96
C ARG A 177 -8.92 7.99 0.54
N ALA A 178 -8.57 9.06 -0.18
CA ALA A 178 -7.17 9.36 -0.50
C ALA A 178 -6.35 9.53 0.79
N GLU A 179 -6.89 10.22 1.79
CA GLU A 179 -6.24 10.41 3.09
C GLU A 179 -6.10 9.09 3.88
N GLU A 180 -7.13 8.26 3.91
CA GLU A 180 -7.11 6.96 4.60
C GLU A 180 -6.30 5.90 3.85
N THR A 181 -6.32 5.87 2.53
CA THR A 181 -5.47 4.99 1.70
C THR A 181 -4.01 5.43 1.79
N MET A 182 -3.74 6.74 1.92
CA MET A 182 -2.40 7.25 2.26
C MET A 182 -1.99 6.88 3.69
N LYS A 183 -2.93 6.86 4.66
CA LYS A 183 -2.66 6.38 6.03
C LYS A 183 -2.43 4.87 6.08
N LEU A 184 -3.16 4.06 5.31
CA LEU A 184 -3.05 2.60 5.22
C LEU A 184 -1.81 2.18 4.43
N ALA A 185 -1.52 2.79 3.28
CA ALA A 185 -0.24 2.64 2.58
C ALA A 185 0.92 3.12 3.46
N GLY A 186 0.70 4.20 4.22
CA GLY A 186 1.60 4.67 5.26
C GLY A 186 1.72 3.75 6.48
N GLN A 187 0.78 2.82 6.69
CA GLN A 187 0.76 1.88 7.83
C GLN A 187 1.59 0.62 7.54
N ASP A 188 1.61 0.16 6.29
CA ASP A 188 2.54 -0.88 5.83
C ASP A 188 3.97 -0.32 5.65
N ILE A 189 4.12 0.96 5.31
CA ILE A 189 5.41 1.66 5.29
C ILE A 189 5.87 2.03 6.71
N GLY A 190 4.93 2.35 7.62
CA GLY A 190 5.17 2.82 8.99
C GLY A 190 5.60 1.75 9.99
N LYS A 191 5.67 0.48 9.58
CA LYS A 191 6.40 -0.58 10.30
C LYS A 191 7.91 -0.58 10.03
N SER A 192 8.39 0.27 9.10
CA SER A 192 9.83 0.44 8.85
C SER A 192 10.40 1.47 9.83
N THR A 193 11.47 1.08 10.51
CA THR A 193 12.20 1.80 11.57
C THR A 193 13.01 3.02 11.07
N GLY A 194 12.53 3.69 10.01
CA GLY A 194 13.07 4.90 9.40
C GLY A 194 12.33 5.27 8.10
N PHE A 195 12.27 6.57 7.78
CA PHE A 195 11.68 7.12 6.53
C PHE A 195 12.51 6.79 5.27
N LEU A 196 13.83 6.60 5.40
CA LEU A 196 14.75 6.22 4.30
C LEU A 196 15.30 4.80 4.47
N THR A 197 14.43 3.81 4.41
CA THR A 197 14.88 2.41 4.25
C THR A 197 14.98 2.06 2.77
N PRO A 198 16.11 1.53 2.28
CA PRO A 198 16.23 1.13 0.89
C PRO A 198 15.22 0.01 0.58
N LEU A 199 14.46 0.16 -0.50
CA LEU A 199 13.51 -0.85 -0.96
C LEU A 199 14.28 -1.99 -1.63
N LEU A 200 14.42 -3.12 -0.95
CA LEU A 200 15.21 -4.28 -1.36
C LEU A 200 14.32 -5.52 -1.51
N PRO A 201 13.88 -5.85 -2.74
CA PRO A 201 13.09 -7.05 -3.00
C PRO A 201 13.79 -8.34 -2.56
N GLY A 202 13.06 -9.16 -1.81
CA GLY A 202 13.50 -10.38 -1.15
C GLY A 202 14.13 -10.16 0.24
N ILE A 203 14.22 -8.92 0.73
CA ILE A 203 14.65 -8.59 2.11
C ILE A 203 13.47 -7.95 2.86
N ASN A 204 13.10 -6.72 2.50
CA ASN A 204 11.97 -6.00 3.11
C ASN A 204 10.72 -5.93 2.23
N LEU A 205 10.78 -6.43 0.99
CA LEU A 205 9.64 -6.50 0.08
C LEU A 205 9.56 -7.87 -0.63
N PRO A 206 8.36 -8.40 -0.94
CA PRO A 206 8.21 -9.58 -1.77
C PRO A 206 8.90 -9.47 -3.14
N LYS A 207 9.55 -10.54 -3.62
CA LYS A 207 10.24 -10.56 -4.93
C LYS A 207 9.31 -10.23 -6.11
N SER A 208 8.03 -10.57 -6.00
CA SER A 208 7.00 -10.27 -7.00
C SER A 208 6.79 -8.77 -7.24
N GLN A 209 7.24 -7.91 -6.32
CA GLN A 209 7.11 -6.46 -6.42
C GLN A 209 8.26 -5.79 -7.19
N LEU A 210 9.35 -6.52 -7.48
CA LEU A 210 10.52 -5.98 -8.16
C LEU A 210 10.15 -5.31 -9.50
N GLY A 211 9.24 -5.91 -10.28
CA GLY A 211 8.81 -5.34 -11.55
C GLY A 211 8.16 -3.96 -11.42
N TYR A 212 7.34 -3.76 -10.37
CA TYR A 212 6.70 -2.46 -10.11
C TYR A 212 7.72 -1.40 -9.73
N ILE A 213 8.71 -1.75 -8.90
CA ILE A 213 9.77 -0.82 -8.47
C ILE A 213 10.65 -0.42 -9.66
N LEU A 214 11.07 -1.38 -10.49
CA LEU A 214 11.88 -1.09 -11.68
C LEU A 214 11.13 -0.21 -12.68
N PHE A 215 9.83 -0.47 -12.87
CA PHE A 215 8.98 0.38 -13.69
C PHE A 215 8.84 1.79 -13.11
N ALA A 216 8.57 1.90 -11.80
CA ALA A 216 8.45 3.17 -11.10
C ALA A 216 9.75 3.99 -11.18
N LEU A 217 10.91 3.34 -11.02
CA LEU A 217 12.23 3.98 -11.18
C LEU A 217 12.44 4.47 -12.62
N LEU A 218 12.12 3.63 -13.62
CA LEU A 218 12.25 4.01 -15.03
C LEU A 218 11.37 5.23 -15.36
N VAL A 219 10.09 5.19 -15.01
CA VAL A 219 9.16 6.31 -15.27
C VAL A 219 9.63 7.57 -14.55
N SER A 220 10.01 7.47 -13.28
CA SER A 220 10.49 8.62 -12.51
C SER A 220 11.76 9.21 -13.13
N ALA A 221 12.75 8.39 -13.48
CA ALA A 221 13.98 8.86 -14.12
C ALA A 221 13.69 9.54 -15.47
N LEU A 222 12.82 8.97 -16.31
CA LEU A 222 12.46 9.57 -17.60
C LEU A 222 11.82 10.95 -17.44
N PHE A 223 10.86 11.09 -16.54
CA PHE A 223 10.19 12.38 -16.30
C PHE A 223 11.08 13.40 -15.59
N HIS A 224 12.02 12.93 -14.76
CA HIS A 224 13.05 13.76 -14.15
C HIS A 224 13.93 14.43 -15.21
N GLU A 225 14.52 13.63 -16.10
CA GLU A 225 15.37 14.15 -17.19
C GLU A 225 14.58 14.98 -18.20
N LEU A 226 13.33 14.60 -18.48
CA LEU A 226 12.42 15.41 -19.28
C LEU A 226 12.25 16.82 -18.69
N GLY A 227 12.18 16.93 -17.35
CA GLY A 227 12.14 18.21 -16.66
C GLY A 227 13.35 19.08 -16.97
N HIS A 228 14.57 18.55 -16.81
CA HIS A 228 15.80 19.25 -17.15
C HIS A 228 15.85 19.66 -18.62
N ALA A 229 15.48 18.76 -19.53
CA ALA A 229 15.50 19.03 -20.97
C ALA A 229 14.54 20.17 -21.37
N LEU A 230 13.32 20.17 -20.81
CA LEU A 230 12.32 21.20 -21.09
C LEU A 230 12.70 22.55 -20.45
N ALA A 231 13.32 22.54 -19.27
CA ALA A 231 13.85 23.75 -18.64
C ALA A 231 15.00 24.34 -19.45
N ALA A 232 15.94 23.50 -19.89
CA ALA A 232 17.05 23.92 -20.75
C ALA A 232 16.55 24.57 -22.05
N GLY A 233 15.57 23.96 -22.73
CA GLY A 233 14.97 24.55 -23.93
C GLY A 233 14.25 25.88 -23.68
N THR A 234 13.56 26.02 -22.54
CA THR A 234 12.89 27.27 -22.13
C THR A 234 13.90 28.41 -21.90
N GLU A 235 15.09 28.04 -21.41
CA GLU A 235 16.22 28.93 -21.18
C GLU A 235 17.13 29.12 -22.40
N GLU A 236 16.71 28.61 -23.57
CA GLU A 236 17.43 28.70 -24.86
C GLU A 236 18.82 28.03 -24.83
N LEU A 237 19.00 27.01 -23.98
CA LEU A 237 20.19 26.18 -23.96
C LEU A 237 20.13 25.08 -25.02
N ARG A 238 21.32 24.68 -25.50
CA ARG A 238 21.46 23.60 -26.47
C ARG A 238 21.46 22.25 -25.77
N LEU A 239 20.55 21.38 -26.19
CA LEU A 239 20.56 19.96 -25.88
C LEU A 239 21.58 19.25 -26.78
N ASN A 240 22.44 18.44 -26.18
CA ASN A 240 23.44 17.65 -26.91
C ASN A 240 23.13 16.15 -26.94
N GLY A 241 21.99 15.77 -26.38
CA GLY A 241 21.45 14.43 -26.45
C GLY A 241 20.73 14.04 -25.17
N VAL A 242 19.81 13.10 -25.32
CA VAL A 242 19.13 12.40 -24.23
C VAL A 242 19.55 10.94 -24.30
N GLY A 243 19.80 10.34 -23.14
CA GLY A 243 20.25 8.97 -23.07
C GLY A 243 19.59 8.17 -21.95
N GLY A 244 19.72 6.85 -22.09
CA GLY A 244 19.34 5.89 -21.08
C GLY A 244 20.55 5.07 -20.67
N PHE A 245 20.56 4.58 -19.44
CA PHE A 245 21.54 3.60 -18.99
C PHE A 245 20.87 2.50 -18.16
N LEU A 246 21.54 1.35 -18.10
CA LEU A 246 21.20 0.25 -17.20
C LEU A 246 22.45 -0.10 -16.42
N ALA A 247 22.45 0.21 -15.13
CA ALA A 247 23.52 -0.11 -14.18
C ALA A 247 23.09 -1.32 -13.35
N LEU A 248 23.73 -2.47 -13.55
CA LEU A 248 23.31 -3.78 -13.04
C LEU A 248 21.86 -4.10 -13.43
N ILE A 249 20.92 -3.87 -12.52
CA ILE A 249 19.48 -4.07 -12.74
C ILE A 249 18.69 -2.75 -12.69
N PHE A 250 19.36 -1.63 -12.44
CA PHE A 250 18.75 -0.33 -12.21
C PHE A 250 18.74 0.48 -13.51
N PRO A 251 17.56 0.72 -14.11
CA PRO A 251 17.45 1.61 -15.24
C PRO A 251 17.61 3.06 -14.79
N GLY A 252 18.20 3.88 -15.65
CA GLY A 252 18.32 5.33 -15.47
C GLY A 252 18.29 6.06 -16.79
N ALA A 253 18.17 7.38 -16.72
CA ALA A 253 18.20 8.28 -17.86
C ALA A 253 19.14 9.46 -17.55
N TYR A 254 19.57 10.17 -18.59
CA TYR A 254 20.30 11.43 -18.45
C TYR A 254 20.00 12.36 -19.63
N VAL A 255 20.11 13.67 -19.40
CA VAL A 255 20.18 14.68 -20.47
C VAL A 255 21.53 15.41 -20.45
N GLN A 256 22.10 15.66 -21.63
CA GLN A 256 23.33 16.43 -21.80
C GLN A 256 23.00 17.85 -22.23
N ILE A 257 23.37 18.83 -21.40
CA ILE A 257 23.06 20.24 -21.58
C ILE A 257 24.34 21.06 -21.52
N ASP A 258 24.57 21.90 -22.53
CA ASP A 258 25.70 22.83 -22.55
C ASP A 258 25.31 24.23 -22.09
N GLY A 259 26.27 24.95 -21.51
CA GLY A 259 26.15 26.39 -21.29
C GLY A 259 25.34 26.81 -20.06
N ILE A 260 24.99 25.89 -19.15
CA ILE A 260 24.25 26.22 -17.92
C ILE A 260 24.99 27.30 -17.11
N ASP A 261 26.31 27.17 -16.95
CA ASP A 261 27.14 28.10 -16.16
C ASP A 261 27.12 29.55 -16.68
N GLN A 262 26.73 29.77 -17.94
CA GLN A 262 26.65 31.10 -18.56
C GLN A 262 25.36 31.83 -18.20
N LEU A 263 24.36 31.13 -17.66
CA LEU A 263 23.09 31.72 -17.26
C LEU A 263 23.20 32.48 -15.93
N THR A 264 22.28 33.42 -15.69
CA THR A 264 22.14 34.02 -14.35
C THR A 264 21.76 32.96 -13.30
N PRO A 265 22.12 33.11 -12.02
CA PRO A 265 21.86 32.10 -10.99
C PRO A 265 20.40 31.62 -10.90
N TRP A 266 19.43 32.52 -11.08
CA TRP A 266 18.00 32.15 -11.06
C TRP A 266 17.60 31.24 -12.22
N ARG A 267 18.12 31.53 -13.42
CA ARG A 267 17.88 30.73 -14.63
C ARG A 267 18.58 29.37 -14.54
N GLN A 268 19.77 29.31 -13.91
CA GLN A 268 20.42 28.03 -13.60
C GLN A 268 19.57 27.18 -12.66
N LEU A 269 19.04 27.78 -11.58
CA LEU A 269 18.17 27.08 -10.65
C LEU A 269 16.91 26.51 -11.31
N LYS A 270 16.33 27.21 -12.29
CA LYS A 270 15.19 26.68 -13.06
C LYS A 270 15.53 25.35 -13.73
N VAL A 271 16.75 25.20 -14.25
CA VAL A 271 17.22 23.95 -14.87
C VAL A 271 17.54 22.89 -13.82
N TYR A 272 18.32 23.22 -12.79
CA TYR A 272 18.72 22.25 -11.77
C TYR A 272 17.55 21.75 -10.90
N CYS A 273 16.55 22.58 -10.61
CA CYS A 273 15.38 22.14 -9.85
C CYS A 273 14.30 21.46 -10.71
N ALA A 274 14.44 21.48 -12.05
CA ALA A 274 13.41 21.04 -12.97
C ALA A 274 13.06 19.56 -12.85
N GLY A 275 14.07 18.70 -12.70
CA GLY A 275 13.87 17.25 -12.61
C GLY A 275 13.16 16.86 -11.32
N ALA A 276 13.62 17.39 -10.18
CA ALA A 276 12.96 17.17 -8.91
C ALA A 276 11.50 17.67 -8.92
N TRP A 277 11.24 18.82 -9.54
CA TRP A 277 9.89 19.36 -9.70
C TRP A 277 8.99 18.48 -10.58
N HIS A 278 9.51 17.89 -11.66
CA HIS A 278 8.75 16.97 -12.49
C HIS A 278 8.41 15.66 -11.78
N ASN A 279 9.29 15.18 -10.91
CA ASN A 279 8.98 14.02 -10.06
C ASN A 279 7.85 14.32 -9.05
N VAL A 280 7.78 15.54 -8.51
CA VAL A 280 6.60 15.97 -7.72
C VAL A 280 5.34 15.95 -8.57
N ALA A 281 5.40 16.45 -9.81
CA ALA A 281 4.26 16.44 -10.72
C ALA A 281 3.79 15.02 -11.06
N VAL A 282 4.73 14.08 -11.31
CA VAL A 282 4.41 12.65 -11.51
C VAL A 282 3.75 12.06 -10.26
N SER A 283 4.25 12.41 -9.07
CA SER A 283 3.67 11.96 -7.80
C SER A 283 2.22 12.43 -7.65
N ILE A 284 1.96 13.72 -7.88
CA ILE A 284 0.59 14.28 -7.86
C ILE A 284 -0.29 13.60 -8.91
N SER A 285 0.24 13.37 -10.12
CA SER A 285 -0.48 12.70 -11.20
C SER A 285 -0.89 11.27 -10.83
N CYS A 286 -0.05 10.54 -10.07
CA CYS A 286 -0.37 9.20 -9.57
C CYS A 286 -1.49 9.24 -8.52
N VAL A 287 -1.48 10.22 -7.61
CA VAL A 287 -2.58 10.40 -6.63
C VAL A 287 -3.90 10.67 -7.36
N ILE A 288 -3.87 11.54 -8.37
CA ILE A 288 -5.04 11.80 -9.22
C ILE A 288 -5.45 10.51 -9.94
N ALA A 289 -4.53 9.76 -10.54
CA ALA A 289 -4.85 8.51 -11.23
C ALA A 289 -5.51 7.46 -10.30
N ILE A 290 -5.06 7.34 -9.06
CA ILE A 290 -5.67 6.46 -8.04
C ILE A 290 -7.08 6.95 -7.69
N ALA A 291 -7.28 8.25 -7.47
CA ALA A 291 -8.58 8.82 -7.15
C ALA A 291 -9.61 8.60 -8.26
N PHE A 292 -9.18 8.68 -9.53
CA PHE A 292 -10.03 8.49 -10.71
C PHE A 292 -10.07 7.03 -11.23
N LEU A 293 -9.48 6.08 -10.49
CA LEU A 293 -9.45 4.66 -10.86
C LEU A 293 -10.86 4.03 -10.98
N PRO A 294 -11.83 4.34 -10.08
CA PRO A 294 -13.22 3.89 -10.23
C PRO A 294 -13.87 4.35 -11.54
N ILE A 295 -13.65 5.61 -11.93
CA ILE A 295 -14.24 6.20 -13.12
C ILE A 295 -13.60 5.63 -14.38
N THR A 296 -12.27 5.52 -14.42
CA THR A 296 -11.54 4.97 -15.57
C THR A 296 -11.83 3.48 -15.79
N LEU A 297 -12.09 2.73 -14.73
CA LEU A 297 -12.41 1.29 -14.81
C LEU A 297 -13.91 0.99 -14.91
N PHE A 298 -14.79 1.97 -14.72
CA PHE A 298 -16.25 1.81 -14.76
C PHE A 298 -16.81 1.03 -15.96
N PRO A 299 -16.28 1.16 -17.20
CA PRO A 299 -16.80 0.39 -18.33
C PRO A 299 -16.69 -1.13 -18.15
N PHE A 300 -15.68 -1.58 -17.39
CA PHE A 300 -15.36 -3.00 -17.23
C PHE A 300 -15.60 -3.52 -15.81
N TYR A 301 -15.64 -2.63 -14.81
CA TYR A 301 -15.78 -2.98 -13.41
C TYR A 301 -16.88 -2.14 -12.75
N SER A 302 -17.60 -2.78 -11.85
CA SER A 302 -18.47 -2.16 -10.86
C SER A 302 -17.73 -2.02 -9.54
N TYR A 303 -18.12 -1.03 -8.75
CA TYR A 303 -17.50 -0.66 -7.48
C TYR A 303 -18.57 -0.73 -6.37
N HIS A 304 -18.18 -0.95 -5.11
CA HIS A 304 -19.08 -0.95 -3.94
C HIS A 304 -20.11 -2.11 -3.87
N HIS A 305 -19.73 -3.33 -4.23
CA HIS A 305 -20.60 -4.52 -4.11
C HIS A 305 -20.16 -5.52 -3.04
N GLY A 306 -19.27 -5.12 -2.14
CA GLY A 306 -18.58 -5.97 -1.18
C GLY A 306 -17.10 -6.12 -1.49
N ALA A 307 -16.40 -6.92 -0.68
CA ALA A 307 -14.97 -7.18 -0.89
C ALA A 307 -14.78 -8.39 -1.82
N VAL A 308 -14.33 -8.11 -3.05
CA VAL A 308 -14.16 -9.12 -4.10
C VAL A 308 -12.89 -9.91 -3.88
N VAL A 309 -12.99 -11.23 -3.81
CA VAL A 309 -11.87 -12.14 -3.64
C VAL A 309 -11.14 -12.29 -4.96
N THR A 310 -9.91 -11.80 -5.00
CA THR A 310 -9.02 -11.85 -6.18
C THR A 310 -8.05 -13.02 -6.14
N GLY A 311 -7.85 -13.62 -4.96
CA GLY A 311 -6.92 -14.71 -4.73
C GLY A 311 -7.09 -15.29 -3.33
N VAL A 312 -6.66 -16.54 -3.15
CA VAL A 312 -6.60 -17.20 -1.84
C VAL A 312 -5.22 -17.87 -1.74
N PRO A 313 -4.41 -17.58 -0.71
CA PRO A 313 -3.09 -18.21 -0.54
C PRO A 313 -3.18 -19.74 -0.43
N ASP A 314 -2.15 -20.45 -0.91
CA ASP A 314 -2.17 -21.93 -1.01
C ASP A 314 -2.25 -22.67 0.34
N ASN A 315 -1.92 -22.00 1.45
CA ASN A 315 -2.01 -22.55 2.81
C ASN A 315 -3.10 -21.87 3.65
N SER A 316 -4.04 -21.19 3.00
CA SER A 316 -5.15 -20.52 3.66
C SER A 316 -6.20 -21.52 4.14
N PRO A 317 -6.74 -21.39 5.37
CA PRO A 317 -7.91 -22.17 5.82
C PRO A 317 -9.13 -22.03 4.90
N LEU A 318 -9.18 -20.98 4.08
CA LEU A 318 -10.26 -20.67 3.17
C LEU A 318 -10.07 -21.21 1.75
N GLN A 319 -8.94 -21.85 1.42
CA GLN A 319 -8.57 -22.27 0.06
C GLN A 319 -9.65 -23.10 -0.66
N HIS A 320 -10.32 -24.01 0.05
CA HIS A 320 -11.37 -24.86 -0.50
C HIS A 320 -12.79 -24.34 -0.27
N HIS A 321 -12.93 -23.26 0.51
CA HIS A 321 -14.22 -22.71 0.92
C HIS A 321 -14.57 -21.44 0.17
N ILE A 322 -13.58 -20.63 -0.19
CA ILE A 322 -13.70 -19.39 -0.93
C ILE A 322 -12.83 -19.47 -2.18
N SER A 323 -13.30 -18.95 -3.30
CA SER A 323 -12.57 -18.97 -4.56
C SER A 323 -12.48 -17.58 -5.19
N PRO A 324 -11.48 -17.32 -6.03
CA PRO A 324 -11.41 -16.06 -6.78
C PRO A 324 -12.72 -15.80 -7.56
N GLY A 325 -13.28 -14.60 -7.42
CA GLY A 325 -14.56 -14.19 -7.98
C GLY A 325 -15.74 -14.25 -6.99
N ASP A 326 -15.53 -14.84 -5.82
CA ASP A 326 -16.44 -14.68 -4.69
C ASP A 326 -16.40 -13.25 -4.14
N VAL A 327 -17.50 -12.81 -3.53
CA VAL A 327 -17.63 -11.48 -2.93
C VAL A 327 -18.08 -11.62 -1.49
N ILE A 328 -17.29 -11.09 -0.56
CA ILE A 328 -17.59 -11.06 0.87
C ILE A 328 -18.51 -9.87 1.13
N THR A 329 -19.70 -10.15 1.67
CA THR A 329 -20.75 -9.14 1.92
C THR A 329 -21.07 -8.93 3.39
N ALA A 330 -20.65 -9.84 4.27
CA ALA A 330 -20.76 -9.64 5.70
C ALA A 330 -19.72 -10.47 6.47
N ILE A 331 -19.29 -9.97 7.61
CA ILE A 331 -18.57 -10.75 8.64
C ILE A 331 -19.39 -10.66 9.92
N ASN A 332 -19.82 -11.81 10.42
CA ASN A 332 -20.83 -11.93 11.47
C ASN A 332 -22.09 -11.14 11.06
N GLN A 333 -22.49 -10.15 11.86
CA GLN A 333 -23.64 -9.29 11.57
C GLN A 333 -23.24 -7.96 10.90
N LYS A 334 -21.94 -7.75 10.63
CA LYS A 334 -21.44 -6.50 10.05
C LYS A 334 -21.45 -6.58 8.53
N PRO A 335 -22.20 -5.70 7.83
CA PRO A 335 -22.20 -5.66 6.38
C PRO A 335 -20.86 -5.14 5.86
N ILE A 336 -20.38 -5.75 4.77
CA ILE A 336 -19.15 -5.40 4.06
C ILE A 336 -19.53 -4.90 2.68
N HIS A 337 -19.37 -3.61 2.44
CA HIS A 337 -19.67 -2.98 1.16
C HIS A 337 -18.42 -2.78 0.29
N ASP A 338 -17.25 -2.78 0.91
CA ASP A 338 -15.95 -2.63 0.25
C ASP A 338 -14.81 -3.24 1.11
N TYR A 339 -13.59 -3.13 0.57
CA TYR A 339 -12.35 -3.53 1.21
C TYR A 339 -12.08 -2.79 2.53
N VAL A 340 -12.47 -1.51 2.63
CA VAL A 340 -12.23 -0.70 3.83
C VAL A 340 -13.12 -1.18 4.97
N ALA A 341 -14.42 -1.37 4.70
CA ALA A 341 -15.38 -1.96 5.62
C ALA A 341 -14.93 -3.34 6.10
N PHE A 342 -14.33 -4.16 5.24
CA PHE A 342 -13.72 -5.43 5.64
C PHE A 342 -12.63 -5.23 6.71
N HIS A 343 -11.71 -4.29 6.51
CA HIS A 343 -10.62 -4.02 7.47
C HIS A 343 -11.14 -3.43 8.77
N VAL A 344 -12.06 -2.47 8.70
CA VAL A 344 -12.71 -1.87 9.87
C VAL A 344 -13.45 -2.93 10.69
N ALA A 345 -14.22 -3.81 10.03
CA ALA A 345 -14.92 -4.89 10.71
C ALA A 345 -13.96 -5.83 11.47
N LEU A 346 -12.81 -6.18 10.88
CA LEU A 346 -11.79 -6.99 11.54
C LEU A 346 -11.12 -6.27 12.71
N GLN A 347 -10.82 -4.98 12.56
CA GLN A 347 -10.22 -4.18 13.62
C GLN A 347 -11.16 -4.05 14.83
N GLU A 348 -12.45 -3.84 14.58
CA GLU A 348 -13.45 -3.81 15.64
C GLU A 348 -13.59 -5.18 16.32
N LEU A 349 -13.54 -6.29 15.57
CA LEU A 349 -13.54 -7.64 16.16
C LEU A 349 -12.29 -7.92 17.01
N GLN A 350 -11.16 -7.29 16.69
CA GLN A 350 -9.93 -7.41 17.48
C GLN A 350 -9.98 -6.59 18.78
N ASN A 351 -10.66 -5.45 18.77
CA ASN A 351 -10.79 -4.55 19.91
C ASN A 351 -11.97 -4.87 20.83
N ASP A 352 -12.86 -5.78 20.41
CA ASP A 352 -13.97 -6.23 21.25
C ASP A 352 -13.44 -7.02 22.45
N ASP A 353 -13.55 -6.43 23.65
CA ASP A 353 -13.20 -7.06 24.92
C ASP A 353 -14.03 -8.34 25.16
N HIS A 354 -15.21 -8.44 24.52
CA HIS A 354 -16.00 -9.66 24.50
C HIS A 354 -15.62 -10.51 23.29
N ARG A 355 -14.65 -11.41 23.47
CA ARG A 355 -14.24 -12.46 22.51
C ARG A 355 -15.32 -13.52 22.26
N GLN A 356 -16.59 -13.12 22.18
CA GLN A 356 -17.72 -14.02 22.17
C GLN A 356 -17.94 -14.55 20.76
N SER A 357 -17.46 -15.77 20.52
CA SER A 357 -17.85 -16.53 19.33
C SER A 357 -19.36 -16.80 19.37
N PHE A 358 -19.97 -16.95 18.20
CA PHE A 358 -21.32 -17.51 18.15
C PHE A 358 -21.28 -19.01 18.51
N GLY A 359 -22.37 -19.48 19.11
CA GLY A 359 -22.64 -20.88 19.41
C GLY A 359 -23.71 -21.46 18.49
N PHE A 360 -24.08 -22.70 18.77
CA PHE A 360 -25.08 -23.47 18.02
C PHE A 360 -26.12 -24.04 18.98
N CYS A 361 -27.37 -24.07 18.53
CA CYS A 361 -28.50 -24.59 19.28
C CYS A 361 -28.59 -26.10 19.12
N PHE A 362 -28.32 -26.85 20.19
CA PHE A 362 -28.40 -28.30 20.17
C PHE A 362 -29.64 -28.79 20.92
N SER A 363 -30.48 -29.57 20.25
CA SER A 363 -31.58 -30.28 20.91
C SER A 363 -31.06 -31.54 21.61
N LYS A 364 -31.77 -31.98 22.65
CA LYS A 364 -31.49 -33.28 23.30
C LYS A 364 -31.49 -34.46 22.33
N GLN A 365 -32.31 -34.41 21.28
CA GLN A 365 -32.34 -35.44 20.24
C GLN A 365 -31.08 -35.41 19.36
N PHE A 366 -30.66 -34.22 18.94
CA PHE A 366 -29.44 -34.04 18.14
C PHE A 366 -28.20 -34.52 18.91
N LEU A 367 -28.09 -34.19 20.20
CA LEU A 367 -26.98 -34.64 21.04
C LEU A 367 -26.94 -36.16 21.16
N LYS A 368 -28.09 -36.83 21.30
CA LYS A 368 -28.14 -38.30 21.36
C LYS A 368 -27.63 -38.98 20.09
N SER A 369 -27.82 -38.38 18.93
CA SER A 369 -27.42 -38.97 17.64
C SER A 369 -26.02 -38.56 17.16
N ASN A 370 -25.57 -37.35 17.51
CA ASN A 370 -24.36 -36.76 16.93
C ASN A 370 -23.27 -36.41 17.95
N ALA A 371 -23.57 -36.41 19.25
CA ALA A 371 -22.59 -36.06 20.28
C ALA A 371 -21.87 -37.29 20.83
N ARG A 372 -20.58 -37.12 21.10
CA ARG A 372 -19.72 -38.07 21.83
C ARG A 372 -19.44 -37.57 23.25
N ALA A 373 -18.93 -38.46 24.11
CA ALA A 373 -18.61 -38.14 25.49
C ALA A 373 -17.46 -37.10 25.57
N PRO A 374 -17.51 -36.12 26.48
CA PRO A 374 -16.52 -35.04 26.54
C PRO A 374 -15.08 -35.49 26.82
N LEU A 375 -14.86 -36.65 27.46
CA LEU A 375 -13.51 -37.18 27.68
C LEU A 375 -12.79 -37.55 26.37
N GLU A 376 -13.51 -37.70 25.26
CA GLU A 376 -12.96 -38.11 23.97
C GLU A 376 -12.38 -36.93 23.15
N CYS A 377 -12.86 -35.69 23.37
CA CYS A 377 -12.38 -34.53 22.59
C CYS A 377 -12.15 -33.23 23.39
N CYS A 378 -12.66 -33.13 24.63
CA CYS A 378 -12.54 -31.92 25.46
C CYS A 378 -11.37 -32.00 26.48
N GLY A 379 -10.45 -32.96 26.30
CA GLY A 379 -9.30 -33.19 27.17
C GLY A 379 -8.13 -32.22 26.93
N LEU A 380 -7.32 -32.00 27.96
CA LEU A 380 -6.07 -31.23 27.87
C LEU A 380 -5.05 -32.00 27.02
N GLY A 381 -4.74 -31.50 25.82
CA GLY A 381 -3.63 -32.00 25.00
C GLY A 381 -3.95 -33.13 24.03
N THR A 382 -5.21 -33.54 23.89
CA THR A 382 -5.62 -34.37 22.75
C THR A 382 -5.81 -33.46 21.54
N THR A 383 -4.83 -33.48 20.62
CA THR A 383 -5.12 -33.15 19.21
C THR A 383 -6.38 -33.91 18.81
N SER A 384 -7.31 -33.23 18.14
CA SER A 384 -8.60 -33.75 17.68
C SER A 384 -8.43 -35.07 16.90
N GLU A 385 -8.28 -36.19 17.59
CA GLU A 385 -8.41 -37.50 16.99
C GLU A 385 -9.90 -37.60 16.59
N ASP A 386 -10.14 -37.83 15.30
CA ASP A 386 -11.46 -38.00 14.65
C ASP A 386 -12.26 -36.76 14.20
N GLY A 387 -11.70 -35.55 14.22
CA GLY A 387 -12.38 -34.39 13.61
C GLY A 387 -13.65 -33.90 14.33
N TYR A 388 -13.74 -34.15 15.65
CA TYR A 388 -14.77 -33.60 16.54
C TYR A 388 -14.29 -32.30 17.20
N GLN A 389 -15.22 -31.37 17.42
CA GLN A 389 -15.00 -30.11 18.13
C GLN A 389 -15.69 -30.16 19.50
N CYS A 390 -15.00 -29.68 20.52
CA CYS A 390 -15.56 -29.55 21.87
C CYS A 390 -16.46 -28.31 21.94
N PHE A 391 -17.65 -28.47 22.51
CA PHE A 391 -18.59 -27.39 22.82
C PHE A 391 -18.98 -27.41 24.30
N SER A 392 -19.28 -26.24 24.87
CA SER A 392 -19.75 -26.07 26.25
C SER A 392 -20.95 -25.14 26.35
N ASP A 393 -21.89 -25.45 27.24
CA ASP A 393 -22.91 -24.48 27.66
C ASP A 393 -22.29 -23.37 28.53
N LEU A 394 -22.92 -22.18 28.52
CA LEU A 394 -22.51 -21.01 29.30
C LEU A 394 -23.28 -20.91 30.63
N GLU A 395 -23.65 -22.04 31.25
CA GLU A 395 -24.30 -21.99 32.58
C GLU A 395 -23.27 -22.03 33.71
N GLU A 396 -23.46 -21.09 34.65
CA GLU A 396 -22.45 -20.64 35.62
C GLU A 396 -22.13 -21.66 36.72
N ASN A 397 -22.84 -22.79 36.82
CA ASN A 397 -22.65 -23.76 37.91
C ASN A 397 -22.43 -25.23 37.50
N GLN A 398 -22.66 -25.65 36.25
CA GLN A 398 -22.25 -26.95 35.72
C GLN A 398 -22.05 -26.86 34.21
N ARG A 399 -20.80 -26.71 33.74
CA ARG A 399 -20.51 -26.63 32.31
C ARG A 399 -20.68 -28.00 31.65
N THR A 400 -21.79 -28.21 30.96
CA THR A 400 -21.99 -29.42 30.14
C THR A 400 -21.10 -29.31 28.92
N ARG A 401 -20.20 -30.27 28.73
CA ARG A 401 -19.34 -30.35 27.54
C ARG A 401 -19.77 -31.50 26.64
N VAL A 402 -19.78 -31.26 25.34
CA VAL A 402 -20.15 -32.24 24.32
C VAL A 402 -19.20 -32.19 23.14
N CYS A 403 -18.98 -33.34 22.51
CA CYS A 403 -18.13 -33.47 21.33
C CYS A 403 -19.02 -33.63 20.09
N VAL A 404 -18.98 -32.68 19.15
CA VAL A 404 -19.82 -32.73 17.95
C VAL A 404 -18.95 -32.49 16.71
N GLN A 405 -19.24 -33.17 15.60
CA GLN A 405 -18.56 -32.90 14.34
C GLN A 405 -18.92 -31.49 13.84
N PRO A 406 -17.93 -30.66 13.43
CA PRO A 406 -18.18 -29.29 12.97
C PRO A 406 -19.23 -29.20 11.85
N GLY A 407 -19.23 -30.15 10.92
CA GLY A 407 -20.20 -30.19 9.81
C GLY A 407 -21.65 -30.50 10.23
N ALA A 408 -21.85 -31.24 11.34
CA ALA A 408 -23.18 -31.49 11.89
C ALA A 408 -23.66 -30.29 12.74
N ALA A 409 -22.74 -29.65 13.47
CA ALA A 409 -23.02 -28.44 14.24
C ALA A 409 -23.41 -27.27 13.33
N SER A 410 -22.73 -27.07 12.20
CA SER A 410 -22.97 -25.97 11.26
C SER A 410 -24.35 -26.01 10.58
N GLN A 411 -25.05 -27.14 10.64
CA GLN A 411 -26.41 -27.29 10.14
C GLN A 411 -27.48 -26.87 11.16
N GLN A 412 -27.09 -26.55 12.39
CA GLN A 412 -28.00 -26.12 13.45
C GLN A 412 -28.15 -24.58 13.49
N GLU A 413 -29.20 -24.10 14.15
CA GLU A 413 -29.44 -22.67 14.37
C GLU A 413 -28.30 -22.03 15.19
N TYR A 414 -27.88 -20.81 14.83
CA TYR A 414 -26.83 -20.08 15.53
C TYR A 414 -27.40 -19.28 16.70
N CYS A 415 -26.63 -19.18 17.78
CA CYS A 415 -26.98 -18.38 18.95
C CYS A 415 -25.78 -17.52 19.39
N THR A 416 -26.06 -16.31 19.89
CA THR A 416 -25.01 -15.39 20.37
C THR A 416 -24.98 -15.28 21.90
N LYS A 417 -26.03 -15.75 22.56
CA LYS A 417 -26.23 -15.73 24.02
C LYS A 417 -26.84 -17.06 24.46
N ALA A 418 -26.67 -17.42 25.73
CA ALA A 418 -27.20 -18.66 26.30
C ALA A 418 -28.71 -18.85 26.05
N THR A 419 -29.49 -17.77 26.11
CA THR A 419 -30.94 -17.74 25.86
C THR A 419 -31.33 -17.49 24.40
N GLY A 420 -30.35 -17.49 23.48
CA GLY A 420 -30.53 -17.08 22.08
C GLY A 420 -31.14 -18.13 21.16
N CYS A 421 -31.37 -19.34 21.64
CA CYS A 421 -32.01 -20.40 20.86
C CYS A 421 -33.53 -20.26 20.90
N ASN A 422 -34.17 -20.17 19.73
CA ASN A 422 -35.61 -20.01 19.66
C ASN A 422 -36.30 -21.32 20.07
N SER A 423 -36.77 -21.39 21.31
CA SER A 423 -37.57 -22.51 21.82
C SER A 423 -38.94 -22.50 21.13
N GLN A 424 -39.04 -22.90 19.87
CA GLN A 424 -40.31 -23.01 19.17
C GLN A 424 -41.16 -24.13 19.82
N LYS A 425 -41.99 -23.71 20.79
CA LYS A 425 -43.40 -24.07 20.99
C LYS A 425 -43.81 -25.55 21.01
N ASN A 426 -42.94 -26.48 21.37
CA ASN A 426 -43.37 -27.77 21.90
C ASN A 426 -42.44 -28.17 23.05
N LEU A 427 -43.03 -28.43 24.23
CA LEU A 427 -42.41 -28.77 25.52
C LEU A 427 -41.48 -30.01 25.51
N VAL A 428 -41.21 -30.58 24.33
CA VAL A 428 -40.53 -31.87 24.11
C VAL A 428 -39.10 -31.68 23.60
N ASN A 429 -38.78 -30.56 22.94
CA ASN A 429 -37.46 -30.32 22.33
C ASN A 429 -36.80 -29.06 22.90
N THR A 430 -36.33 -29.11 24.14
CA THR A 430 -35.47 -28.06 24.71
C THR A 430 -34.16 -28.00 23.91
N THR A 431 -33.87 -26.84 23.33
CA THR A 431 -32.62 -26.54 22.61
C THR A 431 -31.78 -25.59 23.44
N ASP A 432 -30.58 -26.02 23.79
CA ASP A 432 -29.65 -25.22 24.57
C ASP A 432 -28.53 -24.68 23.67
N CYS A 433 -28.03 -23.49 23.98
CA CYS A 433 -26.97 -22.86 23.20
C CYS A 433 -25.60 -23.34 23.67
N PHE A 434 -24.84 -23.96 22.77
CA PHE A 434 -23.51 -24.47 23.04
C PHE A 434 -22.45 -23.69 22.27
N PHE A 435 -21.39 -23.28 22.96
CA PHE A 435 -20.29 -22.50 22.39
C PHE A 435 -19.06 -23.37 22.17
N PRO A 436 -18.33 -23.20 21.07
CA PRO A 436 -17.11 -23.96 20.82
C PRO A 436 -16.03 -23.58 21.84
N VAL A 437 -15.38 -24.59 22.41
CA VAL A 437 -14.17 -24.40 23.23
C VAL A 437 -12.98 -24.29 22.30
N LEU A 438 -12.53 -23.05 22.07
CA LEU A 438 -11.43 -22.74 21.15
C LEU A 438 -10.12 -22.43 21.90
N PRO A 439 -8.95 -22.63 21.28
CA PRO A 439 -7.67 -22.18 21.82
C PRO A 439 -7.67 -20.68 22.09
N ASP A 440 -6.83 -20.25 23.05
CA ASP A 440 -6.75 -18.85 23.46
C ASP A 440 -6.57 -17.88 22.28
N GLY A 441 -7.50 -16.93 22.17
CA GLY A 441 -7.48 -15.89 21.13
C GLY A 441 -8.15 -16.26 19.81
N GLN A 442 -8.53 -17.53 19.58
CA GLN A 442 -9.31 -17.92 18.40
C GLN A 442 -10.80 -17.70 18.60
N GLN A 443 -11.50 -17.37 17.50
CA GLN A 443 -12.95 -17.18 17.47
C GLN A 443 -13.57 -17.81 16.22
N LEU A 444 -14.88 -18.06 16.28
CA LEU A 444 -15.68 -18.34 15.08
C LEU A 444 -16.24 -17.05 14.48
N HIS A 445 -16.03 -16.90 13.18
CA HIS A 445 -16.58 -15.81 12.38
C HIS A 445 -17.43 -16.39 11.24
N ASN A 446 -18.67 -15.89 11.10
CA ASN A 446 -19.52 -16.22 9.96
C ASN A 446 -19.23 -15.25 8.81
N VAL A 447 -18.59 -15.73 7.76
CA VAL A 447 -18.29 -14.95 6.56
C VAL A 447 -19.38 -15.20 5.53
N SER A 448 -20.20 -14.18 5.26
CA SER A 448 -21.23 -14.26 4.22
C SER A 448 -20.63 -13.90 2.88
N VAL A 449 -20.83 -14.78 1.90
CA VAL A 449 -20.21 -14.71 0.58
C VAL A 449 -21.26 -14.99 -0.50
N PHE A 450 -21.20 -14.29 -1.63
CA PHE A 450 -21.90 -14.72 -2.84
C PHE A 450 -20.92 -14.91 -3.99
N ASN A 451 -21.26 -15.78 -4.94
CA ASN A 451 -20.45 -15.98 -6.13
C ASN A 451 -20.98 -15.12 -7.29
N ALA A 452 -20.20 -14.12 -7.71
CA ALA A 452 -20.60 -13.22 -8.78
C ALA A 452 -20.66 -13.88 -10.17
N ARG A 453 -20.04 -15.06 -10.34
CA ARG A 453 -20.04 -15.82 -11.60
C ARG A 453 -21.11 -16.92 -11.65
N LYS A 454 -21.63 -17.37 -10.50
CA LYS A 454 -22.58 -18.49 -10.36
C LYS A 454 -23.87 -18.04 -9.65
N SER A 455 -24.74 -17.36 -10.39
CA SER A 455 -26.11 -17.00 -10.00
C SER A 455 -26.29 -16.27 -8.66
N TYR A 456 -25.27 -15.54 -8.17
CA TYR A 456 -25.34 -14.77 -6.92
C TYR A 456 -25.81 -15.59 -5.70
N ALA A 457 -25.53 -16.90 -5.69
CA ALA A 457 -25.93 -17.76 -4.59
C ALA A 457 -25.21 -17.34 -3.30
N HIS A 458 -25.98 -16.89 -2.31
CA HIS A 458 -25.47 -16.54 -0.99
C HIS A 458 -25.15 -17.79 -0.19
N ARG A 459 -23.99 -17.80 0.46
CA ARG A 459 -23.54 -18.88 1.34
C ARG A 459 -22.79 -18.33 2.55
N HIS A 460 -22.85 -19.09 3.64
CA HIS A 460 -22.15 -18.79 4.88
C HIS A 460 -20.93 -19.71 5.00
N VAL A 461 -19.77 -19.11 5.24
CA VAL A 461 -18.50 -19.81 5.50
C VAL A 461 -18.12 -19.55 6.94
N ILE A 462 -18.05 -20.61 7.75
CA ILE A 462 -17.60 -20.52 9.13
C ILE A 462 -16.07 -20.52 9.13
N PHE A 463 -15.47 -19.44 9.61
CA PHE A 463 -14.03 -19.29 9.75
C PHE A 463 -13.64 -19.38 11.23
N GLN A 464 -12.70 -20.27 11.54
CA GLN A 464 -12.08 -20.37 12.86
C GLN A 464 -10.69 -19.73 12.81
N GLY A 465 -10.46 -18.69 13.61
CA GLY A 465 -9.15 -18.05 13.69
C GLY A 465 -9.20 -16.71 14.40
N THR A 466 -8.10 -15.95 14.32
CA THR A 466 -8.09 -14.55 14.74
C THR A 466 -8.52 -13.63 13.59
N PRO A 467 -8.99 -12.40 13.86
CA PRO A 467 -9.24 -11.42 12.81
C PRO A 467 -8.05 -11.20 11.87
N GLU A 468 -6.82 -11.26 12.40
CA GLU A 468 -5.58 -11.12 11.61
C GLU A 468 -5.32 -12.33 10.69
N THR A 469 -5.66 -13.53 11.16
CA THR A 469 -5.62 -14.73 10.32
C THR A 469 -6.63 -14.61 9.18
N LEU A 470 -7.84 -14.10 9.44
CA LEU A 470 -8.85 -13.88 8.40
C LEU A 470 -8.36 -12.84 7.37
N ARG A 471 -7.75 -11.75 7.82
CA ARG A 471 -7.17 -10.70 6.97
C ARG A 471 -6.14 -11.24 5.99
N THR A 472 -5.27 -12.13 6.44
CA THR A 472 -4.18 -12.71 5.63
C THR A 472 -4.60 -13.93 4.81
N SER A 473 -5.79 -14.47 5.06
CA SER A 473 -6.32 -15.67 4.40
C SER A 473 -6.94 -15.41 3.03
N VAL A 474 -7.19 -14.16 2.65
CA VAL A 474 -7.79 -13.78 1.37
C VAL A 474 -7.12 -12.55 0.77
N MET A 475 -7.11 -12.49 -0.56
CA MET A 475 -6.72 -11.31 -1.31
C MET A 475 -7.97 -10.61 -1.85
N LEU A 476 -8.12 -9.31 -1.58
CA LEU A 476 -9.37 -8.58 -1.82
C LEU A 476 -9.19 -7.40 -2.79
N SER A 477 -10.30 -6.98 -3.41
CA SER A 477 -10.43 -5.82 -4.28
C SER A 477 -11.83 -5.21 -4.14
N ASN A 478 -11.97 -3.92 -4.44
CA ASN A 478 -13.26 -3.22 -4.50
C ASN A 478 -13.98 -3.37 -5.85
N TYR A 479 -13.32 -3.98 -6.82
CA TYR A 479 -13.74 -3.97 -8.21
C TYR A 479 -14.30 -5.32 -8.60
N LEU A 480 -15.58 -5.33 -8.94
CA LEU A 480 -16.28 -6.50 -9.46
C LEU A 480 -16.42 -6.40 -10.98
N PRO A 481 -15.87 -7.33 -11.77
CA PRO A 481 -15.99 -7.32 -13.23
C PRO A 481 -17.46 -7.29 -13.70
N ARG A 482 -17.75 -6.45 -14.71
CA ARG A 482 -19.07 -6.37 -15.35
C ARG A 482 -19.19 -7.40 -16.47
N GLY A 483 -20.28 -8.16 -16.46
CA GLY A 483 -20.40 -9.41 -17.24
C GLY A 483 -21.22 -9.39 -18.52
N ASN A 484 -21.78 -8.27 -19.00
CA ASN A 484 -22.91 -8.41 -19.93
C ASN A 484 -22.58 -8.37 -21.43
N PHE A 485 -21.73 -7.47 -21.93
CA PHE A 485 -21.52 -7.33 -23.38
C PHE A 485 -20.28 -8.07 -23.91
N LEU A 486 -19.11 -7.85 -23.28
CA LEU A 486 -17.84 -8.40 -23.74
C LEU A 486 -17.70 -9.90 -23.46
N LEU A 487 -18.18 -10.36 -22.29
CA LEU A 487 -18.20 -11.79 -21.96
C LEU A 487 -19.09 -12.58 -22.93
N GLN A 488 -20.25 -12.04 -23.32
CA GLN A 488 -21.20 -12.71 -24.21
C GLN A 488 -20.71 -12.76 -25.67
N ASN A 489 -20.11 -11.68 -26.17
CA ASN A 489 -19.73 -11.58 -27.58
C ASN A 489 -18.28 -12.00 -27.85
N PHE A 490 -17.38 -11.88 -26.87
CA PHE A 490 -15.95 -12.12 -27.02
C PHE A 490 -15.31 -12.74 -25.76
N PRO A 491 -15.70 -13.97 -25.37
CA PRO A 491 -15.24 -14.61 -24.13
C PRO A 491 -13.72 -14.74 -24.02
N SER A 492 -13.04 -15.09 -25.13
CA SER A 492 -11.56 -15.18 -25.15
C SER A 492 -10.87 -13.82 -24.99
N LEU A 493 -11.49 -12.74 -25.50
CA LEU A 493 -10.97 -11.38 -25.34
C LEU A 493 -11.26 -10.87 -23.92
N TYR A 494 -12.42 -11.20 -23.35
CA TYR A 494 -12.79 -10.86 -21.99
C TYR A 494 -11.84 -11.50 -20.96
N GLU A 495 -11.53 -12.80 -21.09
CA GLU A 495 -10.57 -13.46 -20.20
C GLU A 495 -9.14 -12.88 -20.33
N LEU A 496 -8.79 -12.36 -21.50
CA LEU A 496 -7.50 -11.68 -21.73
C LEU A 496 -7.48 -10.24 -21.19
N THR A 497 -8.62 -9.54 -21.16
CA THR A 497 -8.69 -8.08 -20.89
C THR A 497 -9.23 -7.75 -19.50
N VAL A 498 -10.10 -8.58 -18.94
CA VAL A 498 -10.76 -8.37 -17.65
C VAL A 498 -10.20 -9.36 -16.63
N GLU A 499 -8.92 -9.17 -16.32
CA GLU A 499 -8.27 -9.90 -15.24
C GLU A 499 -8.79 -9.39 -13.89
N LEU A 500 -9.29 -10.28 -13.03
CA LEU A 500 -9.86 -9.95 -11.71
C LEU A 500 -8.89 -9.13 -10.82
N ASP A 501 -7.60 -9.27 -11.07
CA ASP A 501 -6.53 -8.59 -10.33
C ASP A 501 -6.08 -7.25 -10.95
N LEU A 502 -6.49 -6.93 -12.18
CA LEU A 502 -6.02 -5.74 -12.90
C LEU A 502 -6.17 -4.43 -12.10
N PRO A 503 -7.33 -4.13 -11.47
CA PRO A 503 -7.50 -2.89 -10.71
C PRO A 503 -6.48 -2.75 -9.58
N ARG A 504 -6.19 -3.85 -8.89
CA ARG A 504 -5.22 -3.89 -7.79
C ARG A 504 -3.77 -3.80 -8.31
N LYS A 505 -3.47 -4.37 -9.49
CA LYS A 505 -2.17 -4.18 -10.14
C LYS A 505 -1.94 -2.72 -10.54
N LEU A 506 -2.95 -2.05 -11.09
CA LEU A 506 -2.89 -0.64 -11.47
C LEU A 506 -2.74 0.28 -10.27
N ASP A 507 -3.57 0.10 -9.24
CA ASP A 507 -3.48 0.83 -7.97
C ASP A 507 -2.07 0.71 -7.37
N ARG A 508 -1.55 -0.53 -7.29
CA ARG A 508 -0.18 -0.80 -6.82
C ARG A 508 0.88 -0.12 -7.69
N LEU A 509 0.73 -0.13 -9.02
CA LEU A 509 1.64 0.54 -9.95
C LEU A 509 1.74 2.04 -9.64
N PHE A 510 0.59 2.71 -9.51
CA PHE A 510 0.56 4.14 -9.20
C PHE A 510 1.11 4.45 -7.81
N GLN A 511 0.85 3.60 -6.81
CA GLN A 511 1.43 3.78 -5.46
C GLN A 511 2.95 3.66 -5.45
N TYR A 512 3.53 2.69 -6.18
CA TYR A 512 4.99 2.60 -6.31
C TYR A 512 5.56 3.79 -7.07
N THR A 513 4.94 4.20 -8.19
CA THR A 513 5.39 5.37 -8.94
C THR A 513 5.31 6.64 -8.12
N PHE A 514 4.22 6.86 -7.37
CA PHE A 514 4.09 7.96 -6.41
C PHE A 514 5.24 7.97 -5.40
N SER A 515 5.44 6.85 -4.69
CA SER A 515 6.43 6.76 -3.61
C SER A 515 7.86 6.93 -4.12
N VAL A 516 8.23 6.23 -5.19
CA VAL A 516 9.57 6.31 -5.79
C VAL A 516 9.84 7.69 -6.35
N SER A 517 8.88 8.27 -7.08
CA SER A 517 9.05 9.59 -7.70
C SER A 517 9.19 10.68 -6.63
N LEU A 518 8.35 10.67 -5.59
CA LEU A 518 8.44 11.64 -4.49
C LEU A 518 9.76 11.51 -3.72
N CYS A 519 10.20 10.27 -3.44
CA CYS A 519 11.47 10.02 -2.79
C CYS A 519 12.65 10.54 -3.62
N LEU A 520 12.66 10.28 -4.93
CA LEU A 520 13.68 10.80 -5.84
C LEU A 520 13.65 12.34 -5.91
N ALA A 521 12.47 12.97 -5.91
CA ALA A 521 12.36 14.43 -5.89
C ALA A 521 13.03 15.05 -4.65
N ILE A 522 12.79 14.47 -3.48
CA ILE A 522 13.33 14.97 -2.21
C ILE A 522 14.84 14.68 -2.11
N LEU A 523 15.26 13.45 -2.43
CA LEU A 523 16.66 13.05 -2.35
C LEU A 523 17.53 13.80 -3.36
N ASN A 524 17.06 14.01 -4.61
CA ASN A 524 17.84 14.76 -5.60
C ASN A 524 18.06 16.22 -5.22
N MET A 525 17.25 16.80 -4.32
CA MET A 525 17.48 18.15 -3.78
C MET A 525 18.43 18.19 -2.59
N ALA A 526 18.85 17.05 -2.05
CA ALA A 526 19.85 17.02 -0.99
C ALA A 526 21.20 17.56 -1.49
N PRO A 527 21.94 18.33 -0.67
CA PRO A 527 23.27 18.80 -1.02
C PRO A 527 24.27 17.64 -0.94
N VAL A 528 24.26 16.77 -1.94
CA VAL A 528 25.05 15.55 -2.07
C VAL A 528 25.72 15.57 -3.44
N PHE A 529 26.94 15.07 -3.52
CA PHE A 529 27.64 14.97 -4.82
C PHE A 529 26.82 14.17 -5.83
N PHE A 530 26.83 14.62 -7.09
CA PHE A 530 26.12 14.00 -8.23
C PHE A 530 24.59 14.10 -8.19
N LEU A 531 24.01 14.79 -7.21
CA LEU A 531 22.58 15.11 -7.20
C LEU A 531 22.35 16.57 -7.61
N ASP A 532 21.14 16.91 -8.07
CA ASP A 532 20.77 18.27 -8.48
C ASP A 532 20.96 19.33 -7.38
N GLY A 533 20.84 18.90 -6.12
CA GLY A 533 21.08 19.71 -4.93
C GLY A 533 22.52 20.21 -4.84
N GLU A 534 23.48 19.57 -5.52
CA GLU A 534 24.87 20.00 -5.55
C GLU A 534 25.03 21.42 -6.10
N ALA A 535 24.51 21.65 -7.30
CA ALA A 535 24.56 22.95 -7.95
C ALA A 535 23.56 23.92 -7.31
N SER A 536 22.37 23.43 -6.94
CA SER A 536 21.32 24.25 -6.35
C SER A 536 21.76 24.90 -5.02
N ALA A 537 22.47 24.15 -4.16
CA ALA A 537 22.93 24.64 -2.87
C ALA A 537 23.78 25.92 -2.97
N ILE A 538 24.78 25.92 -3.84
CA ILE A 538 25.65 27.09 -4.03
C ILE A 538 24.92 28.25 -4.72
N LEU A 539 24.01 27.96 -5.64
CA LEU A 539 23.22 28.98 -6.33
C LEU A 539 22.26 29.71 -5.37
N PHE A 540 21.60 28.99 -4.47
CA PHE A 540 20.79 29.63 -3.42
C PHE A 540 21.64 30.51 -2.51
N VAL A 541 22.83 30.03 -2.10
CA VAL A 541 23.77 30.84 -1.31
C VAL A 541 24.15 32.13 -2.04
N ARG A 542 24.45 32.07 -3.35
CA ARG A 542 24.78 33.24 -4.17
C ARG A 542 23.63 34.24 -4.25
N ILE A 543 22.39 33.76 -4.34
CA ILE A 543 21.18 34.61 -4.43
C ILE A 543 20.87 35.26 -3.08
N PHE A 544 20.88 34.50 -1.98
CA PHE A 544 20.52 35.03 -0.67
C PHE A 544 21.66 35.79 0.01
N ARG A 545 22.92 35.51 -0.33
CA ARG A 545 24.11 36.12 0.27
C ARG A 545 25.12 36.58 -0.80
N PRO A 546 24.75 37.50 -1.70
CA PRO A 546 25.59 37.92 -2.83
C PRO A 546 26.88 38.63 -2.40
N ARG A 547 26.91 39.22 -1.20
CA ARG A 547 28.09 39.91 -0.64
C ARG A 547 29.10 38.97 0.02
N MET A 548 28.79 37.67 0.11
CA MET A 548 29.69 36.71 0.72
C MET A 548 30.88 36.44 -0.20
N ALA A 549 32.10 36.54 0.34
CA ALA A 549 33.32 36.28 -0.41
C ALA A 549 33.32 34.87 -1.03
N ASP A 550 33.83 34.74 -2.26
CA ASP A 550 33.78 33.48 -3.03
C ASP A 550 34.42 32.30 -2.31
N TRP A 551 35.54 32.52 -1.61
CA TRP A 551 36.19 31.46 -0.84
C TRP A 551 35.30 30.92 0.30
N MET A 552 34.47 31.79 0.89
CA MET A 552 33.54 31.40 1.96
C MET A 552 32.33 30.67 1.38
N GLN A 553 31.84 31.08 0.19
CA GLN A 553 30.81 30.35 -0.53
C GLN A 553 31.29 28.93 -0.91
N GLN A 554 32.52 28.80 -1.40
CA GLN A 554 33.10 27.50 -1.73
C GLN A 554 33.30 26.62 -0.51
N LYS A 555 33.78 27.16 0.61
CA LYS A 555 33.86 26.39 1.86
C LYS A 555 32.49 25.92 2.35
N LEU A 556 31.47 26.78 2.26
CA LEU A 556 30.11 26.42 2.64
C LEU A 556 29.55 25.32 1.72
N LYS A 557 29.73 25.44 0.40
CA LYS A 557 29.38 24.39 -0.58
C LYS A 557 30.04 23.08 -0.20
N THR A 558 31.36 23.05 -0.09
CA THR A 558 32.11 21.83 0.21
C THR A 558 31.69 21.21 1.55
N GLY A 559 31.46 22.04 2.59
CA GLY A 559 30.96 21.56 3.88
C GLY A 559 29.56 20.93 3.78
N MET A 560 28.63 21.57 3.07
CA MET A 560 27.28 21.03 2.82
C MET A 560 27.34 19.70 2.06
N LEU A 561 28.14 19.62 0.99
CA LEU A 561 28.26 18.41 0.16
C LEU A 561 28.88 17.23 0.91
N ILE A 562 29.97 17.47 1.64
CA ILE A 562 30.60 16.42 2.45
C ILE A 562 29.62 15.97 3.54
N GLY A 563 29.02 16.90 4.27
CA GLY A 563 28.06 16.59 5.33
C GLY A 563 26.85 15.81 4.82
N GLY A 564 26.23 16.26 3.72
CA GLY A 564 25.10 15.60 3.09
C GLY A 564 25.46 14.19 2.60
N THR A 565 26.62 14.03 1.96
CA THR A 565 27.08 12.73 1.45
C THR A 565 27.37 11.74 2.58
N VAL A 566 28.03 12.19 3.65
CA VAL A 566 28.28 11.37 4.84
C VAL A 566 26.97 10.98 5.52
N LEU A 567 26.01 11.91 5.64
CA LEU A 567 24.70 11.62 6.21
C LEU A 567 23.92 10.60 5.36
N LEU A 568 23.89 10.76 4.04
CA LEU A 568 23.22 9.81 3.15
C LEU A 568 23.85 8.42 3.24
N ALA A 569 25.18 8.33 3.16
CA ALA A 569 25.89 7.07 3.30
C ALA A 569 25.63 6.41 4.67
N GLY A 570 25.67 7.20 5.75
CA GLY A 570 25.37 6.75 7.11
C GLY A 570 23.95 6.20 7.24
N ASN A 571 22.95 6.89 6.67
CA ASN A 571 21.57 6.43 6.61
C ASN A 571 21.46 5.08 5.89
N ILE A 572 22.08 4.93 4.72
CA ILE A 572 22.06 3.67 3.96
C ILE A 572 22.70 2.54 4.78
N VAL A 573 23.87 2.78 5.38
CA VAL A 573 24.58 1.76 6.18
C VAL A 573 23.78 1.35 7.41
N LEU A 574 23.22 2.30 8.17
CA LEU A 574 22.40 2.01 9.34
C LEU A 574 21.12 1.27 8.96
N SER A 575 20.42 1.72 7.91
CA SER A 575 19.22 1.02 7.43
C SER A 575 19.52 -0.42 7.00
N LEU A 576 20.66 -0.66 6.35
CA LEU A 576 21.11 -2.02 6.01
C LEU A 576 21.47 -2.87 7.25
N ALA A 577 22.01 -2.25 8.30
CA ALA A 577 22.29 -2.93 9.56
C ALA A 577 20.99 -3.35 10.26
N VAL A 578 19.99 -2.47 10.30
CA VAL A 578 18.66 -2.77 10.85
C VAL A 578 18.00 -3.92 10.10
N LEU A 579 18.12 -3.99 8.77
CA LEU A 579 17.56 -5.10 7.99
C LEU A 579 18.25 -6.46 8.26
N ARG A 580 19.37 -6.48 8.98
CA ARG A 580 20.08 -7.72 9.38
C ARG A 580 19.86 -8.10 10.84
N LEU A 581 19.42 -7.15 11.67
CA LEU A 581 19.02 -7.38 13.06
C LEU A 581 17.62 -8.02 13.07
#